data_AF-A0A358QYK4-F1
#
_entry.id   AF-A0A358QYK4-F1
#
_cell.length_a   1.000
_cell.length_b   1.000
_cell.length_c   1.000
_cell.angle_alpha   90.00
_cell.angle_beta   90.00
_cell.angle_gamma   90.00
#
_symmetry.space_group_name_H-M   'P 1'
#
loop_
_entity.id
_entity.type
_entity.pdbx_description
1 polymer ?
#
loop_
_entity_poly.entity_id
_entity_poly.type
_entity_poly.pdbx_seq_one_letter_code
_entity_poly.pdbx_strand_id
1 'polypeptide(L)'
;MVVKMSRPNLNSLPENERLTLVSLILQYVTPEIVEEHRNAALSGAHSDPVLFLSFHRRYIGGLEGFLQEQGYPHWVPLPSWNPEEPIPEEFNIPNTGPGQLENLNPNVSFSPQFDPENLANYETVEELGAAIIPLHNLVHRRIGGIMNDMFRAPEAPIFWPFHSFIDDIWWNWQRITVVVPSCIGLNIDEAQRKLHYFGLRLITKKNKPFPTWQRIRFQNPPSKSVIPYKTFVKLFF
;
A
#
# COMPACT_ATOMS: atom_id res chain seq x y z
N MET A 1 3.69 20.15 -6.21
CA MET A 1 4.79 19.20 -6.04
C MET A 1 4.39 18.24 -4.95
N VAL A 2 4.14 16.98 -5.28
CA VAL A 2 3.83 15.95 -4.28
C VAL A 2 5.15 15.60 -3.60
N VAL A 3 5.27 15.89 -2.30
CA VAL A 3 6.42 15.46 -1.51
C VAL A 3 6.37 13.94 -1.45
N LYS A 4 7.21 13.30 -2.27
CA LYS A 4 7.42 11.87 -2.29
C LYS A 4 8.14 11.51 -0.98
N MET A 5 7.40 11.21 0.08
CA MET A 5 7.90 10.24 1.06
C MET A 5 7.88 8.90 0.35
N SER A 6 8.87 8.68 -0.52
CA SER A 6 9.23 7.36 -1.03
C SER A 6 10.10 6.77 0.05
N ARG A 7 9.72 5.65 0.63
CA ARG A 7 10.68 4.87 1.42
C ARG A 7 11.89 4.56 0.52
N PRO A 8 13.12 4.64 1.03
CA PRO A 8 14.29 4.20 0.27
C PRO A 8 14.11 2.74 -0.17
N ASN A 9 14.56 2.39 -1.38
CA ASN A 9 14.60 0.98 -1.78
C ASN A 9 15.70 0.28 -0.98
N LEU A 10 15.33 -0.79 -0.26
CA LEU A 10 16.25 -1.61 0.50
C LEU A 10 17.43 -2.11 -0.34
N ASN A 11 17.17 -2.57 -1.57
CA ASN A 11 18.19 -3.10 -2.47
C ASN A 11 19.18 -2.02 -2.96
N SER A 12 18.82 -0.74 -2.87
CA SER A 12 19.71 0.37 -3.21
C SER A 12 20.63 0.82 -2.08
N LEU A 13 20.37 0.38 -0.84
CA LEU A 13 21.24 0.71 0.29
C LEU A 13 22.59 0.00 0.17
N PRO A 14 23.71 0.63 0.56
CA PRO A 14 24.99 -0.05 0.71
C PRO A 14 24.91 -1.27 1.65
N GLU A 15 25.75 -2.28 1.45
CA GLU A 15 25.82 -3.49 2.28
C GLU A 15 25.99 -3.17 3.78
N ASN A 16 26.89 -2.25 4.12
CA ASN A 16 27.11 -1.86 5.52
C ASN A 16 25.85 -1.25 6.17
N GLU A 17 25.08 -0.47 5.40
CA GLU A 17 23.79 0.09 5.86
C GLU A 17 22.75 -1.02 6.04
N ARG A 18 22.70 -2.00 5.13
CA ARG A 18 21.82 -3.17 5.27
C ARG A 18 22.16 -4.01 6.50
N LEU A 19 23.45 -4.27 6.75
CA LEU A 19 23.91 -4.99 7.95
C LEU A 19 23.52 -4.28 9.25
N THR A 20 23.70 -2.95 9.30
CA THR A 20 23.29 -2.17 10.48
C THR A 20 21.78 -2.19 10.65
N LEU A 21 21.00 -2.01 9.58
CA LEU A 21 19.54 -2.05 9.63
C LEU A 21 19.03 -3.43 10.11
N VAL A 22 19.56 -4.52 9.57
CA VAL A 22 19.23 -5.89 10.03
C VAL A 22 19.53 -6.06 11.51
N SER A 23 20.69 -5.59 11.97
CA SER A 23 21.08 -5.69 13.37
C SER A 23 20.11 -4.96 14.30
N LEU A 24 19.59 -3.80 13.88
CA LEU A 24 18.59 -3.04 14.64
C LEU A 24 17.21 -3.70 14.61
N ILE A 25 16.80 -4.24 13.45
CA ILE A 25 15.55 -5.01 13.35
C ILE A 25 15.60 -6.21 14.29
N LEU A 26 16.69 -6.98 14.29
CA LEU A 26 16.85 -8.12 15.19
C LEU A 26 16.88 -7.73 16.68
N GLN A 27 17.37 -6.53 17.02
CA GLN A 27 17.28 -6.00 18.39
C GLN A 27 15.85 -5.62 18.78
N TYR A 28 15.07 -5.10 17.84
CA TYR A 28 13.67 -4.72 18.06
C TYR A 28 12.74 -5.93 18.17
N VAL A 29 12.98 -6.99 17.38
CA VAL A 29 12.11 -8.17 17.30
C VAL A 29 12.28 -9.06 18.54
N THR A 30 11.57 -8.71 19.61
CA THR A 30 11.47 -9.54 20.83
C THR A 30 10.28 -10.50 20.76
N PRO A 31 10.20 -11.51 21.65
CA PRO A 31 9.02 -12.39 21.73
C PRO A 31 7.71 -11.64 21.90
N GLU A 32 7.70 -10.53 22.65
CA GLU A 32 6.52 -9.69 22.85
C GLU A 32 6.07 -9.02 21.54
N ILE A 33 7.02 -8.56 20.73
CA ILE A 33 6.75 -7.97 19.41
C ILE A 33 6.17 -9.02 18.46
N VAL A 34 6.72 -10.24 18.43
CA VAL A 34 6.18 -11.35 17.63
C VAL A 34 4.78 -11.74 18.11
N GLU A 35 4.56 -11.77 19.42
CA GLU A 35 3.28 -12.11 20.03
C GLU A 35 2.20 -11.05 19.76
N GLU A 36 2.57 -9.78 19.62
CA GLU A 36 1.66 -8.73 19.16
C GLU A 36 1.08 -9.05 17.76
N HIS A 37 1.93 -9.48 16.83
CA HIS A 37 1.51 -9.91 15.50
C HIS A 37 0.60 -11.14 15.55
N ARG A 38 0.96 -12.15 16.35
CA ARG A 38 0.13 -13.35 16.56
C ARG A 38 -1.26 -12.96 17.05
N ASN A 39 -1.35 -12.13 18.08
CA ASN A 39 -2.63 -11.73 18.66
C ASN A 39 -3.49 -10.92 17.69
N ALA A 40 -2.87 -10.05 16.89
CA ALA A 40 -3.58 -9.32 15.84
C ALA A 40 -4.08 -10.23 14.73
N ALA A 41 -3.28 -11.22 14.29
CA ALA A 41 -3.69 -12.22 13.32
C ALA A 41 -4.91 -13.02 13.82
N LEU A 42 -4.87 -13.48 15.07
CA LEU A 42 -6.00 -14.17 15.72
C LEU A 42 -7.24 -13.27 15.88
N SER A 43 -7.04 -11.96 15.98
CA SER A 43 -8.11 -10.95 16.06
C SER A 43 -8.63 -10.50 14.68
N GLY A 44 -8.18 -11.12 13.59
CA GLY A 44 -8.69 -10.89 12.25
C GLY A 44 -7.86 -9.94 11.38
N ALA A 45 -6.67 -9.49 11.82
CA ALA A 45 -5.84 -8.57 11.03
C ALA A 45 -5.34 -9.14 9.70
N HIS A 46 -5.50 -10.45 9.45
CA HIS A 46 -5.15 -11.09 8.18
C HIS A 46 -6.38 -11.44 7.31
N SER A 47 -7.58 -11.14 7.79
CA SER A 47 -8.85 -11.46 7.13
C SER A 47 -9.72 -10.22 6.87
N ASP A 48 -9.57 -9.17 7.69
CA ASP A 48 -10.22 -7.88 7.52
C ASP A 48 -9.28 -6.93 6.74
N PRO A 49 -9.65 -6.47 5.54
CA PRO A 49 -8.82 -5.62 4.69
C PRO A 49 -8.39 -4.28 5.29
N VAL A 50 -9.27 -3.62 6.04
CA VAL A 50 -8.94 -2.34 6.70
C VAL A 50 -8.00 -2.57 7.87
N LEU A 51 -8.30 -3.58 8.69
CA LEU A 51 -7.48 -3.93 9.84
C LEU A 51 -6.10 -4.43 9.38
N PHE A 52 -6.02 -5.17 8.28
CA PHE A 52 -4.76 -5.59 7.66
C PHE A 52 -3.84 -4.40 7.40
N LEU A 53 -4.31 -3.40 6.66
CA LEU A 53 -3.48 -2.24 6.33
C LEU A 53 -3.15 -1.39 7.57
N SER A 54 -4.14 -1.12 8.42
CA SER A 54 -3.98 -0.26 9.59
C SER A 54 -3.11 -0.87 10.68
N PHE A 55 -3.24 -2.18 10.94
CA PHE A 55 -2.41 -2.91 11.89
C PHE A 55 -0.95 -2.92 11.44
N HIS A 56 -0.67 -3.35 10.20
CA HIS A 56 0.72 -3.45 9.74
C HIS A 56 1.40 -2.08 9.67
N ARG A 57 0.70 -1.00 9.29
CA ARG A 57 1.22 0.37 9.40
C ARG A 57 1.62 0.72 10.83
N ARG A 58 0.75 0.46 11.80
CA ARG A 58 1.04 0.71 13.23
C ARG A 58 2.21 -0.13 13.72
N TYR A 59 2.28 -1.39 13.29
CA TYR A 59 3.31 -2.33 13.67
C TYR A 59 4.71 -1.89 13.17
N ILE A 60 4.81 -1.49 11.90
CA ILE A 60 6.03 -0.86 11.33
C ILE A 60 6.37 0.44 12.07
N GLY A 61 5.35 1.24 12.43
CA GLY A 61 5.56 2.48 13.19
C GLY A 61 6.26 2.27 14.54
N GLY A 62 6.09 1.11 15.17
CA GLY A 62 6.84 0.74 16.38
C GLY A 62 8.33 0.58 16.12
N LEU A 63 8.71 -0.12 15.04
CA LEU A 63 10.10 -0.25 14.61
C LEU A 63 10.68 1.12 14.19
N GLU A 64 9.91 1.93 13.46
CA GLU A 64 10.33 3.29 13.09
C GLU A 64 10.58 4.16 14.33
N GLY A 65 9.72 4.07 15.35
CA GLY A 65 9.94 4.73 16.64
C GLY A 65 11.24 4.28 17.32
N PHE A 66 11.47 2.96 17.39
CA PHE A 66 12.72 2.40 17.90
C PHE A 66 13.95 2.91 17.13
N LEU A 67 13.91 2.95 15.79
CA LEU A 67 15.02 3.45 14.98
C LEU A 67 15.31 4.93 15.27
N GLN A 68 14.29 5.76 15.47
CA GLN A 68 14.49 7.16 15.89
C GLN A 68 15.17 7.25 17.25
N GLU A 69 14.72 6.47 18.22
CA GLU A 69 15.29 6.44 19.58
C GLU A 69 16.73 5.96 19.62
N GLN A 70 17.09 5.01 18.73
CA GLN A 70 18.47 4.53 18.56
C GLN A 70 19.36 5.51 17.77
N GLY A 71 18.85 6.65 17.32
CA GLY A 71 19.62 7.66 16.61
C GLY A 71 19.74 7.42 15.09
N TYR A 72 18.83 6.65 14.51
CA TYR A 72 18.77 6.33 13.06
C TYR A 72 17.53 6.93 12.37
N PRO A 73 17.26 8.25 12.47
CA PRO A 73 16.07 8.85 11.87
C PRO A 73 16.11 8.87 10.33
N HIS A 74 17.27 8.64 9.72
CA HIS A 74 17.41 8.59 8.26
C HIS A 74 16.79 7.33 7.63
N TRP A 75 16.54 6.28 8.43
CA TRP A 75 15.73 5.13 8.03
C TRP A 75 14.28 5.27 8.47
N VAL A 76 13.80 6.49 8.73
CA VAL A 76 12.38 6.75 8.97
C VAL A 76 11.85 7.74 7.92
N PRO A 77 10.93 7.32 7.04
CA PRO A 77 10.22 6.03 7.06
C PRO A 77 11.11 4.83 6.68
N LEU A 78 10.80 3.65 7.24
CA LEU A 78 11.56 2.40 7.06
C LEU A 78 11.77 2.08 5.57
N PRO A 79 12.99 1.73 5.12
CA PRO A 79 13.23 1.28 3.74
C PRO A 79 12.29 0.14 3.34
N SER A 80 11.80 0.18 2.10
CA SER A 80 10.87 -0.81 1.55
C SER A 80 11.58 -1.79 0.63
N TRP A 81 11.07 -3.02 0.55
CA TRP A 81 11.57 -4.06 -0.35
C TRP A 81 10.48 -4.49 -1.33
N ASN A 82 10.73 -4.34 -2.63
CA ASN A 82 9.86 -4.81 -3.69
C ASN A 82 10.10 -6.33 -3.92
N PRO A 83 9.09 -7.21 -3.77
CA PRO A 83 9.26 -8.65 -3.92
C PRO A 83 9.50 -9.14 -5.37
N GLU A 84 9.57 -8.24 -6.35
CA GLU A 84 10.16 -8.53 -7.67
C GLU A 84 11.69 -8.61 -7.61
N GLU A 85 12.32 -7.97 -6.62
CA GLU A 85 13.75 -7.98 -6.42
C GLU A 85 14.15 -9.11 -5.47
N PRO A 86 15.34 -9.72 -5.64
CA PRO A 86 15.87 -10.68 -4.67
C PRO A 86 15.99 -10.06 -3.27
N ILE A 87 15.75 -10.87 -2.25
CA ILE A 87 16.05 -10.56 -0.85
C ILE A 87 17.57 -10.31 -0.74
N PRO A 88 18.02 -9.15 -0.21
CA PRO A 88 19.43 -8.92 0.03
C PRO A 88 20.03 -9.98 0.95
N GLU A 89 21.28 -10.39 0.73
CA GLU A 89 21.92 -11.49 1.45
C GLU A 89 21.93 -11.25 2.97
N GLU A 90 22.07 -10.00 3.41
CA GLU A 90 22.08 -9.61 4.82
C GLU A 90 20.72 -9.86 5.50
N PHE A 91 19.64 -9.87 4.72
CA PHE A 91 18.27 -10.12 5.18
C PHE A 91 17.85 -11.60 5.07
N ASN A 92 18.73 -12.48 4.58
CA ASN A 92 18.53 -13.93 4.61
C ASN A 92 18.73 -14.46 6.03
N ILE A 93 17.78 -14.17 6.92
CA ILE A 93 17.82 -14.60 8.32
C ILE A 93 16.45 -15.14 8.70
N PRO A 94 16.37 -16.37 9.26
CA PRO A 94 17.45 -17.33 9.43
C PRO A 94 17.90 -17.93 8.08
N ASN A 95 19.22 -18.13 7.92
CA ASN A 95 19.80 -18.78 6.72
C ASN A 95 20.08 -20.28 6.90
N THR A 96 19.87 -20.80 8.10
CA THR A 96 20.13 -22.21 8.44
C THR A 96 19.11 -22.72 9.46
N GLY A 97 18.93 -24.05 9.49
CA GLY A 97 18.13 -24.71 10.51
C GLY A 97 16.61 -24.62 10.28
N PRO A 98 15.82 -25.01 11.29
CA PRO A 98 14.36 -24.98 11.20
C PRO A 98 13.84 -23.57 10.93
N GLY A 99 13.08 -23.42 9.84
CA GLY A 99 12.52 -22.13 9.45
C GLY A 99 13.42 -21.25 8.60
N GLN A 100 14.59 -21.75 8.17
CA GLN A 100 15.41 -21.04 7.17
C GLN A 100 14.58 -20.60 5.97
N LEU A 101 14.87 -19.41 5.42
CA LEU A 101 14.20 -18.95 4.21
C LEU A 101 14.55 -19.89 3.05
N GLU A 102 13.54 -20.27 2.25
CA GLU A 102 13.68 -21.31 1.22
C GLU A 102 13.98 -20.72 -0.16
N ASN A 103 13.38 -19.56 -0.46
CA ASN A 103 13.52 -18.89 -1.73
C ASN A 103 13.75 -17.39 -1.55
N LEU A 104 14.97 -16.95 -1.86
CA LEU A 104 15.41 -15.57 -1.74
C LEU A 104 15.03 -14.70 -2.93
N ASN A 105 14.38 -15.25 -3.96
CA ASN A 105 13.91 -14.48 -5.10
C ASN A 105 12.48 -14.90 -5.47
N PRO A 106 11.47 -14.46 -4.69
CA PRO A 106 10.09 -14.86 -4.92
C PRO A 106 9.53 -14.34 -6.25
N ASN A 107 10.09 -13.25 -6.80
CA ASN A 107 9.73 -12.66 -8.08
C ASN A 107 8.20 -12.50 -8.24
N VAL A 108 7.60 -11.78 -7.30
CA VAL A 108 6.15 -11.51 -7.27
C VAL A 108 5.90 -10.08 -7.70
N SER A 109 5.30 -9.91 -8.88
CA SER A 109 4.94 -8.59 -9.40
C SER A 109 3.68 -8.04 -8.78
N PHE A 110 3.75 -6.80 -8.31
CA PHE A 110 2.59 -6.00 -7.91
C PHE A 110 2.12 -5.08 -9.07
N SER A 111 2.97 -4.90 -10.09
CA SER A 111 2.63 -4.22 -11.33
C SER A 111 1.83 -5.12 -12.29
N PRO A 112 0.95 -4.56 -13.13
CA PRO A 112 0.58 -3.14 -13.17
C PRO A 112 -0.48 -2.76 -12.10
N GLN A 113 -1.03 -3.75 -11.39
CA GLN A 113 -2.22 -3.60 -10.55
C GLN A 113 -2.11 -2.50 -9.48
N PHE A 114 -0.93 -2.32 -8.89
CA PHE A 114 -0.68 -1.31 -7.85
C PHE A 114 0.24 -0.18 -8.30
N ASP A 115 0.45 -0.04 -9.61
CA ASP A 115 1.14 1.12 -10.16
C ASP A 115 0.36 2.41 -9.82
N PRO A 116 1.04 3.55 -9.58
CA PRO A 116 0.39 4.79 -9.16
C PRO A 116 -0.82 5.22 -10.01
N GLU A 117 -0.77 5.00 -11.33
CA GLU A 117 -1.86 5.27 -12.28
C GLU A 117 -3.09 4.36 -12.08
N ASN A 118 -2.90 3.15 -11.56
CA ASN A 118 -3.94 2.14 -11.40
C ASN A 118 -4.52 2.12 -9.97
N LEU A 119 -3.87 2.77 -9.00
CA LEU A 119 -4.40 2.88 -7.65
C LEU A 119 -5.76 3.62 -7.62
N ALA A 120 -6.06 4.43 -8.64
CA ALA A 120 -7.35 5.11 -8.78
C ALA A 120 -8.54 4.13 -9.01
N ASN A 121 -8.26 2.84 -9.22
CA ASN A 121 -9.28 1.80 -9.40
C ASN A 121 -9.89 1.27 -8.09
N TYR A 122 -9.34 1.62 -6.92
CA TYR A 122 -9.83 1.15 -5.62
C TYR A 122 -10.58 2.26 -4.89
N GLU A 123 -11.90 2.16 -4.74
CA GLU A 123 -12.73 3.23 -4.18
C GLU A 123 -12.60 3.39 -2.67
N THR A 124 -12.32 2.27 -2.00
CA THR A 124 -12.27 2.20 -0.54
C THR A 124 -10.98 1.55 -0.08
N VAL A 125 -10.61 1.83 1.17
CA VAL A 125 -9.49 1.13 1.83
C VAL A 125 -9.77 -0.38 1.92
N GLU A 126 -11.04 -0.76 2.05
CA GLU A 126 -11.48 -2.15 2.04
C GLU A 126 -11.15 -2.84 0.70
N GLU A 127 -11.51 -2.21 -0.43
CA GLU A 127 -11.20 -2.73 -1.77
C GLU A 127 -9.69 -2.84 -2.02
N LEU A 128 -8.93 -1.81 -1.64
CA LEU A 128 -7.47 -1.84 -1.77
C LEU A 128 -6.85 -2.97 -0.94
N GLY A 129 -7.23 -3.07 0.34
CA GLY A 129 -6.72 -4.11 1.24
C GLY A 129 -7.09 -5.51 0.73
N ALA A 130 -8.34 -5.70 0.27
CA ALA A 130 -8.82 -6.97 -0.24
C ALA A 130 -8.05 -7.40 -1.50
N ALA A 131 -7.64 -6.44 -2.34
CA ALA A 131 -6.81 -6.71 -3.51
C ALA A 131 -5.35 -7.02 -3.15
N ILE A 132 -4.80 -6.40 -2.11
CA ILE A 132 -3.41 -6.60 -1.67
C ILE A 132 -3.21 -7.96 -1.00
N ILE A 133 -4.12 -8.38 -0.12
CA ILE A 133 -3.97 -9.58 0.73
C ILE A 133 -3.58 -10.84 -0.06
N PRO A 134 -4.19 -11.18 -1.21
CA PRO A 134 -3.82 -12.38 -1.96
C PRO A 134 -2.36 -12.39 -2.46
N LEU A 135 -1.86 -11.24 -2.96
CA LEU A 135 -0.49 -11.09 -3.43
C LEU A 135 0.48 -11.00 -2.27
N HIS A 136 0.11 -10.32 -1.19
CA HIS A 136 0.84 -10.35 0.07
C HIS A 136 1.09 -11.78 0.56
N ASN A 137 0.03 -12.58 0.65
CA ASN A 137 0.11 -13.96 1.08
C ASN A 137 0.90 -14.83 0.10
N LEU A 138 0.92 -14.48 -1.20
CA LEU A 138 1.73 -15.16 -2.20
C LEU A 138 3.23 -14.94 -1.97
N VAL A 139 3.65 -13.72 -1.58
CA VAL A 139 5.05 -13.44 -1.24
C VAL A 139 5.50 -14.30 -0.07
N HIS A 140 4.76 -14.29 1.04
CA HIS A 140 5.01 -15.15 2.21
C HIS A 140 5.17 -16.63 1.82
N ARG A 141 4.22 -17.16 1.05
CA ARG A 141 4.27 -18.55 0.56
C ARG A 141 5.46 -18.82 -0.35
N ARG A 142 5.82 -17.88 -1.23
CA ARG A 142 6.92 -18.07 -2.18
C ARG A 142 8.28 -18.00 -1.54
N ILE A 143 8.45 -17.27 -0.43
CA ILE A 143 9.72 -17.23 0.31
C ILE A 143 9.91 -18.52 1.13
N GLY A 144 8.83 -19.07 1.70
CA GLY A 144 8.91 -20.30 2.51
C GLY A 144 9.54 -20.07 3.89
N GLY A 145 9.88 -21.16 4.59
CA GLY A 145 10.49 -21.07 5.92
C GLY A 145 9.61 -20.34 6.94
N ILE A 146 10.23 -19.59 7.85
CA ILE A 146 9.48 -18.77 8.81
C ILE A 146 8.62 -17.69 8.16
N MET A 147 8.97 -17.23 6.94
CA MET A 147 8.15 -16.26 6.21
C MET A 147 6.80 -16.86 5.77
N ASN A 148 6.65 -18.18 5.71
CA ASN A 148 5.35 -18.81 5.45
C ASN A 148 4.58 -19.17 6.74
N ASP A 149 5.14 -18.92 7.91
CA ASP A 149 4.46 -19.09 9.20
C ASP A 149 3.85 -17.74 9.64
N MET A 150 2.54 -17.60 9.50
CA MET A 150 1.81 -16.37 9.86
C MET A 150 2.06 -15.89 11.30
N PHE A 151 2.39 -16.78 12.24
CA PHE A 151 2.63 -16.38 13.63
C PHE A 151 4.08 -16.03 13.93
N ARG A 152 5.00 -16.43 13.05
CA ARG A 152 6.44 -16.28 13.25
C ARG A 152 7.13 -15.45 12.19
N ALA A 153 6.45 -15.09 11.10
CA ALA A 153 7.02 -14.31 10.01
C ALA A 153 7.74 -13.02 10.47
N PRO A 154 7.29 -12.28 11.50
CA PRO A 154 8.03 -11.12 12.00
C PRO A 154 9.44 -11.42 12.54
N GLU A 155 9.75 -12.69 12.86
CA GLU A 155 11.10 -13.14 13.25
C GLU A 155 12.11 -12.97 12.08
N ALA A 156 11.64 -12.95 10.83
CA ALA A 156 12.49 -12.69 9.67
C ALA A 156 12.69 -11.19 9.48
N PRO A 157 13.91 -10.65 9.43
CA PRO A 157 14.13 -9.22 9.21
C PRO A 157 13.49 -8.69 7.93
N ILE A 158 13.41 -9.52 6.87
CA ILE A 158 12.79 -9.13 5.58
C ILE A 158 11.28 -8.88 5.67
N PHE A 159 10.61 -9.39 6.70
CA PHE A 159 9.21 -9.10 6.98
C PHE A 159 8.95 -7.59 7.02
N TRP A 160 9.83 -6.83 7.66
CA TRP A 160 9.60 -5.42 7.96
C TRP A 160 9.70 -4.52 6.72
N PRO A 161 10.76 -4.63 5.87
CA PRO A 161 10.79 -3.93 4.59
C PRO A 161 9.70 -4.38 3.61
N PHE A 162 9.27 -5.65 3.65
CA PHE A 162 8.15 -6.12 2.83
C PHE A 162 6.85 -5.41 3.21
N HIS A 163 6.53 -5.36 4.51
CA HIS A 163 5.31 -4.70 4.97
C HIS A 163 5.39 -3.17 4.78
N SER A 164 6.59 -2.60 4.78
CA SER A 164 6.82 -1.20 4.42
C SER A 164 6.53 -0.91 2.94
N PHE A 165 6.80 -1.86 2.04
CA PHE A 165 6.37 -1.79 0.64
C PHE A 165 4.85 -1.81 0.50
N ILE A 166 4.16 -2.69 1.24
CA ILE A 166 2.70 -2.72 1.29
C ILE A 166 2.13 -1.40 1.81
N ASP A 167 2.75 -0.84 2.85
CA ASP A 167 2.35 0.45 3.42
C ASP A 167 2.51 1.60 2.42
N ASP A 168 3.58 1.59 1.62
CA ASP A 168 3.82 2.59 0.57
C ASP A 168 2.73 2.57 -0.52
N ILE A 169 2.22 1.39 -0.88
CA ILE A 169 1.06 1.27 -1.80
C ILE A 169 -0.15 2.00 -1.19
N TRP A 170 -0.46 1.73 0.08
CA TRP A 170 -1.59 2.37 0.74
C TRP A 170 -1.40 3.89 0.90
N TRP A 171 -0.20 4.32 1.26
CA TRP A 171 0.19 5.72 1.37
C TRP A 171 0.12 6.46 0.03
N ASN A 172 0.50 5.82 -1.07
CA ASN A 172 0.31 6.35 -2.43
C ASN A 172 -1.17 6.46 -2.77
N TRP A 173 -1.97 5.44 -2.46
CA TRP A 173 -3.42 5.46 -2.66
C TRP A 173 -4.10 6.63 -1.92
N GLN A 174 -3.73 6.87 -0.67
CA GLN A 174 -4.28 7.98 0.14
C GLN A 174 -4.02 9.37 -0.44
N ARG A 175 -3.01 9.49 -1.31
CA ARG A 175 -2.55 10.75 -1.90
C ARG A 175 -2.88 10.87 -3.38
N ILE A 176 -3.64 9.92 -3.93
CA ILE A 176 -4.16 10.06 -5.28
C ILE A 176 -4.96 11.35 -5.35
N THR A 177 -4.57 12.18 -6.29
CA THR A 177 -5.39 13.28 -6.75
C THR A 177 -5.59 13.12 -8.25
N VAL A 178 -6.82 13.32 -8.70
CA VAL A 178 -7.19 13.31 -10.12
C VAL A 178 -7.57 14.73 -10.52
N VAL A 179 -7.23 15.11 -11.75
CA VAL A 179 -7.79 16.32 -12.34
C VAL A 179 -9.21 16.01 -12.77
N VAL A 180 -10.18 16.77 -12.26
CA VAL A 180 -11.57 16.63 -12.67
C VAL A 180 -11.65 16.85 -14.19
N PRO A 181 -12.04 15.84 -14.98
CA PRO A 181 -12.11 16.00 -16.42
C PRO A 181 -13.19 17.04 -16.76
N SER A 182 -12.97 17.81 -17.82
CA SER A 182 -14.05 18.64 -18.36
C SER A 182 -15.14 17.73 -18.93
N CYS A 183 -16.36 17.92 -18.44
CA CYS A 183 -17.59 17.31 -18.95
C CYS A 183 -18.42 18.31 -19.77
N ILE A 184 -17.95 19.56 -19.95
CA ILE A 184 -18.64 20.58 -20.73
C ILE A 184 -18.83 20.07 -22.17
N GLY A 185 -20.06 20.18 -22.68
CA GLY A 185 -20.42 19.72 -24.02
C GLY A 185 -20.71 18.22 -24.14
N LEU A 186 -20.61 17.44 -23.06
CA LEU A 186 -21.04 16.04 -23.03
C LEU A 186 -22.53 15.91 -22.66
N ASN A 187 -23.13 14.77 -23.01
CA ASN A 187 -24.37 14.33 -22.38
C ASN A 187 -24.11 13.64 -21.02
N ILE A 188 -25.18 13.29 -20.30
CA ILE A 188 -25.07 12.76 -18.93
C ILE A 188 -24.39 11.39 -18.86
N ASP A 189 -24.63 10.51 -19.84
CA ASP A 189 -24.09 9.15 -19.85
C ASP A 189 -22.60 9.18 -20.19
N GLU A 190 -22.21 10.03 -21.16
CA GLU A 190 -20.81 10.30 -21.49
C GLU A 190 -20.06 10.88 -20.31
N ALA A 191 -20.66 11.86 -19.63
CA ALA A 191 -20.07 12.47 -18.45
C ALA A 191 -19.95 11.48 -17.29
N GLN A 192 -20.95 10.63 -17.06
CA GLN A 192 -20.89 9.61 -16.02
C GLN A 192 -19.79 8.59 -16.29
N ARG A 193 -19.67 8.07 -17.51
CA ARG A 193 -18.57 7.16 -17.89
C ARG A 193 -17.22 7.83 -17.72
N LYS A 194 -17.08 9.08 -18.16
CA LYS A 194 -15.85 9.85 -18.04
C LYS A 194 -15.48 10.09 -16.58
N LEU A 195 -16.42 10.52 -15.74
CA LEU A 195 -16.16 10.76 -14.31
C LEU A 195 -15.79 9.46 -13.58
N HIS A 196 -16.50 8.36 -13.87
CA HIS A 196 -16.21 7.04 -13.31
C HIS A 196 -14.80 6.57 -13.66
N TYR A 197 -14.33 6.79 -14.90
CA TYR A 197 -12.96 6.47 -15.29
C TYR A 197 -11.89 7.19 -14.43
N PHE A 198 -12.19 8.39 -13.92
CA PHE A 198 -11.32 9.13 -13.00
C PHE A 198 -11.65 8.88 -11.51
N GLY A 199 -12.48 7.89 -11.18
CA GLY A 199 -12.90 7.61 -9.80
C GLY A 199 -13.77 8.71 -9.17
N LEU A 200 -14.41 9.56 -9.99
CA LEU A 200 -15.23 10.68 -9.56
C LEU A 200 -16.71 10.34 -9.62
N ARG A 201 -17.47 10.78 -8.62
CA ARG A 201 -18.91 10.49 -8.51
C ARG A 201 -19.75 11.67 -8.97
N LEU A 202 -20.76 11.38 -9.79
CA LEU A 202 -21.76 12.38 -10.20
C LEU A 202 -22.84 12.53 -9.11
N ILE A 203 -23.17 13.77 -8.72
CA ILE A 203 -24.43 14.07 -8.01
C ILE A 203 -25.43 14.63 -9.01
N THR A 204 -26.56 13.94 -9.17
CA THR A 204 -27.75 14.49 -9.83
C THR A 204 -28.76 14.93 -8.77
N LYS A 205 -29.40 16.10 -8.97
CA LYS A 205 -30.41 16.63 -8.04
C LYS A 205 -31.81 16.02 -8.21
N LYS A 206 -32.07 15.17 -9.21
CA LYS A 206 -33.44 14.72 -9.54
C LYS A 206 -33.45 13.30 -10.13
N ASN A 207 -34.39 12.47 -9.65
CA ASN A 207 -34.79 11.18 -10.22
C ASN A 207 -35.48 11.28 -11.60
N LYS A 208 -35.22 12.34 -12.37
CA LYS A 208 -35.80 12.51 -13.72
C LYS A 208 -34.73 12.17 -14.76
N PRO A 209 -35.04 11.34 -15.77
CA PRO A 209 -34.10 11.06 -16.84
C PRO A 209 -33.74 12.37 -17.55
N PHE A 210 -32.44 12.61 -17.71
CA PHE A 210 -31.96 13.74 -18.50
C PHE A 210 -32.07 13.39 -19.99
N PRO A 211 -32.61 14.29 -20.83
CA PRO A 211 -32.66 14.04 -22.26
C PRO A 211 -31.25 13.91 -22.86
N THR A 212 -31.05 12.93 -23.75
CA THR A 212 -29.75 12.65 -24.38
C THR A 212 -29.24 13.79 -25.27
N TRP A 213 -30.11 14.73 -25.67
CA TRP A 213 -29.74 15.94 -26.41
C TRP A 213 -29.21 17.08 -25.52
N GLN A 214 -29.47 17.03 -24.21
CA GLN A 214 -29.03 18.08 -23.30
C GLN A 214 -27.51 18.00 -23.09
N ARG A 215 -26.84 19.15 -23.05
CA ARG A 215 -25.38 19.27 -22.94
C ARG A 215 -25.01 20.02 -21.68
N ILE A 216 -23.97 19.55 -21.02
CA ILE A 216 -23.45 20.17 -19.79
C ILE A 216 -22.81 21.52 -20.15
N ARG A 217 -23.24 22.58 -19.47
CA ARG A 217 -22.71 23.94 -19.62
C ARG A 217 -21.73 24.31 -18.53
N PHE A 218 -21.91 23.73 -17.34
CA PHE A 218 -21.10 24.05 -16.17
C PHE A 218 -20.95 22.81 -15.28
N GLN A 219 -19.83 22.74 -14.58
CA GLN A 219 -19.53 21.68 -13.62
C GLN A 219 -18.92 22.26 -12.35
N ASN A 220 -19.15 21.62 -11.21
CA ASN A 220 -18.50 21.94 -9.96
C ASN A 220 -18.08 20.66 -9.22
N PRO A 221 -16.80 20.51 -8.85
CA PRO A 221 -15.68 21.43 -9.09
C PRO A 221 -15.35 21.62 -10.59
N PRO A 222 -14.78 22.79 -10.97
CA PRO A 222 -14.17 22.97 -12.29
C PRO A 222 -12.97 22.02 -12.43
N SER A 223 -12.38 21.93 -13.62
CA SER A 223 -11.18 21.11 -13.86
C SER A 223 -10.03 21.53 -12.95
N LYS A 224 -9.92 20.85 -11.82
CA LYS A 224 -8.94 21.06 -10.76
C LYS A 224 -8.55 19.71 -10.17
N SER A 225 -7.39 19.66 -9.54
CA SER A 225 -6.95 18.46 -8.83
C SER A 225 -7.80 18.23 -7.57
N VAL A 226 -8.28 17.01 -7.38
CA VAL A 226 -9.16 16.60 -6.27
C VAL A 226 -8.82 15.17 -5.82
N ILE A 227 -9.18 14.80 -4.59
CA ILE A 227 -9.13 13.40 -4.15
C ILE A 227 -10.38 12.69 -4.71
N PRO A 228 -10.24 11.68 -5.58
CA PRO A 228 -11.35 11.11 -6.35
C PRO A 228 -12.55 10.73 -5.49
N TYR A 229 -12.33 9.89 -4.48
CA TYR A 229 -13.39 9.24 -3.70
C TYR A 229 -14.09 10.15 -2.69
N LYS A 230 -13.51 11.32 -2.41
CA LYS A 230 -14.12 12.37 -1.58
C LYS A 230 -14.81 13.44 -2.42
N THR A 231 -14.79 13.31 -3.75
CA THR A 231 -15.25 14.36 -4.64
C THR A 231 -16.48 13.96 -5.41
N PHE A 232 -17.51 14.78 -5.22
CA PHE A 232 -18.71 14.75 -6.03
C PHE A 232 -18.67 15.87 -7.06
N VAL A 233 -18.91 15.51 -8.32
CA VAL A 233 -19.07 16.46 -9.43
C VAL A 233 -20.54 16.72 -9.65
N LYS A 234 -20.94 17.98 -9.53
CA LYS A 234 -22.27 18.47 -9.87
C LYS A 234 -22.23 19.00 -11.29
N LEU A 235 -23.15 18.52 -12.11
CA LEU A 235 -23.29 18.93 -13.51
C LEU A 235 -24.51 19.83 -13.68
N PHE A 236 -24.37 20.84 -14.52
CA PHE A 236 -25.38 21.85 -14.81
C PHE A 236 -25.51 21.97 -16.32
N PHE A 237 -26.75 22.10 -16.79
CA PHE A 237 -27.14 21.99 -18.19
C PHE A 237 -27.77 23.27 -18.72
#